data_AF-A0AAU6PYI4-F1
#
_entry.id   AF-A0AAU6PYI4-F1
#
_cell.length_a   1.000
_cell.length_b   1.000
_cell.length_c   1.000
_cell.angle_alpha   90.00
_cell.angle_beta   90.00
_cell.angle_gamma   90.00
#
_symmetry.space_group_name_H-M   'P 1'
#
loop_
_entity.id
_entity.type
_entity.pdbx_description
1 polymer ?
#
loop_
_entity_poly.entity_id
_entity_poly.type
_entity_poly.pdbx_seq_one_letter_code
_entity_poly.pdbx_strand_id
1 'polypeptide(L)'
;MLDPRAPAPELTRLAQSPDPAVRAAVARHPNTPAPVLAELGAEFPAEVLNNPALPLLRLAESGLVSRWPARTLEVLAAAPDAPDWLLLLAAGHEKIDVQLAAVTRQCLPAEALRSLTGSAFWTIREYVARKPDLPPDLLLRLAHDRDYGVRLTLAGRGDLPPEVCDLLRRDPHPLVKNVVRLHGLD
;
A
#
# COMPACT_ATOMS: atom_id res chain seq x y z
N MET A 1 27.61 19.50 -0.30
CA MET A 1 27.32 18.38 0.63
C MET A 1 27.05 18.99 2.00
N LEU A 2 25.96 18.64 2.68
CA LEU A 2 25.66 19.17 4.02
C LEU A 2 26.66 18.63 5.04
N ASP A 3 26.92 19.38 6.11
CA ASP A 3 27.74 18.91 7.23
C ASP A 3 27.10 17.66 7.85
N PRO A 4 27.79 16.50 7.91
CA PRO A 4 27.24 15.27 8.49
C PRO A 4 26.85 15.39 9.97
N ARG A 5 27.32 16.44 10.66
CA ARG A 5 27.01 16.74 12.07
C ARG A 5 26.01 17.88 12.22
N ALA A 6 25.38 18.35 11.14
CA ALA A 6 24.34 19.37 11.20
C ALA A 6 23.27 18.99 12.24
N PRO A 7 22.99 19.85 13.24
CA PRO A 7 22.02 19.57 14.27
C PRO A 7 20.59 19.73 13.76
N ALA A 8 19.64 19.11 14.46
CA ALA A 8 18.22 19.12 14.10
C ALA A 8 17.65 20.53 13.75
N PRO A 9 17.87 21.60 14.56
CA PRO A 9 17.33 22.92 14.24
C PRO A 9 17.87 23.50 12.92
N GLU A 10 19.11 23.19 12.57
CA GLU A 10 19.69 23.62 11.30
C GLU A 10 19.03 22.90 10.12
N LEU A 11 18.85 21.58 10.22
CA LEU A 11 18.19 20.78 9.19
C LEU A 11 16.73 21.20 8.99
N THR A 12 16.01 21.50 10.07
CA THR A 12 14.65 22.05 10.00
C THR A 12 14.60 23.37 9.23
N ARG A 13 15.57 24.28 9.48
CA ARG A 13 15.66 25.54 8.74
C ARG A 13 15.99 25.31 7.27
N LEU A 14 16.94 24.41 6.96
CA LEU A 14 17.35 24.10 5.59
C LEU A 14 16.25 23.38 4.79
N ALA A 15 15.34 22.66 5.45
CA ALA A 15 14.15 22.08 4.82
C ALA A 15 13.23 23.12 4.19
N GLN A 16 13.30 24.39 4.63
CA GLN A 16 12.54 25.51 4.07
C GLN A 16 13.32 26.27 2.99
N SER A 17 14.49 25.78 2.58
CA SER A 17 15.27 26.40 1.50
C SER A 17 14.45 26.45 0.21
N PRO A 18 14.52 27.56 -0.58
CA PRO A 18 13.88 27.61 -1.89
C PRO A 18 14.54 26.62 -2.88
N ASP A 19 15.80 26.25 -2.66
CA ASP A 19 16.55 25.31 -3.50
C ASP A 19 16.14 23.85 -3.22
N PRO A 20 15.53 23.14 -4.18
CA PRO A 20 15.15 21.73 -4.02
C PRO A 20 16.35 20.82 -3.76
N ALA A 21 17.54 21.14 -4.26
CA ALA A 21 18.74 20.35 -4.02
C ALA A 21 19.14 20.36 -2.53
N VAL A 22 18.95 21.50 -1.86
CA VAL A 22 19.17 21.62 -0.41
C VAL A 22 18.14 20.79 0.35
N ARG A 23 16.85 20.90 0.00
CA ARG A 23 15.78 20.10 0.65
C ARG A 23 16.00 18.60 0.46
N ALA A 24 16.37 18.16 -0.74
CA ALA A 24 16.71 16.76 -1.02
C ALA A 24 17.94 16.30 -0.21
N ALA A 25 18.95 17.18 -0.03
CA ALA A 25 20.08 16.88 0.84
C ALA A 25 19.68 16.72 2.31
N VAL A 26 18.74 17.55 2.80
CA VAL A 26 18.14 17.38 4.13
C VAL A 26 17.37 16.06 4.21
N ALA A 27 16.56 15.71 3.23
CA ALA A 27 15.79 14.47 3.22
C ALA A 27 16.67 13.20 3.32
N ARG A 28 17.90 13.22 2.78
CA ARG A 28 18.88 12.11 2.90
C ARG A 28 19.71 12.12 4.18
N HIS A 29 19.71 13.22 4.92
CA HIS A 29 20.67 13.44 6.00
C HIS A 29 20.34 12.56 7.23
N PRO A 30 21.31 11.85 7.83
CA PRO A 30 21.07 10.88 8.91
C PRO A 30 20.52 11.50 10.20
N ASN A 31 20.76 12.79 10.44
CA ASN A 31 20.24 13.49 11.61
C ASN A 31 18.91 14.22 11.36
N THR A 32 18.26 14.00 10.21
CA THR A 32 17.03 14.73 9.87
C THR A 32 15.89 14.31 10.80
N PRO A 33 15.26 15.27 11.51
CA PRO A 33 14.18 14.97 12.43
C PRO A 33 12.97 14.34 11.74
N ALA A 34 12.24 13.48 12.45
CA ALA A 34 11.07 12.80 11.90
C ALA A 34 9.98 13.75 11.35
N PRO A 35 9.65 14.88 12.00
CA PRO A 35 8.69 15.83 11.42
C PRO A 35 9.15 16.38 10.07
N VAL A 36 10.45 16.65 9.91
CA VAL A 36 11.02 17.14 8.65
C VAL A 36 10.99 16.06 7.56
N LEU A 37 11.25 14.79 7.92
CA LEU A 37 11.09 13.68 6.98
C LEU A 37 9.62 13.50 6.56
N ALA A 38 8.67 13.70 7.48
CA ALA A 38 7.24 13.62 7.18
C ALA A 38 6.79 14.73 6.21
N GLU A 39 7.33 15.94 6.36
CA GLU A 39 7.10 17.08 5.47
C GLU A 39 7.70 16.84 4.08
N LEU A 40 8.96 16.38 4.01
CA LEU A 40 9.69 16.22 2.76
C LEU A 40 9.34 14.94 1.99
N GLY A 41 8.76 13.93 2.64
CA GLY A 41 8.59 12.60 2.03
C GLY A 41 7.67 12.56 0.80
N ALA A 42 6.72 13.49 0.68
CA ALA A 42 5.90 13.61 -0.53
C ALA A 42 6.66 14.25 -1.71
N GLU A 43 7.66 15.09 -1.42
CA GLU A 43 8.46 15.78 -2.44
C GLU A 43 9.67 14.94 -2.85
N PHE A 44 10.32 14.28 -1.89
CA PHE A 44 11.56 13.52 -2.08
C PHE A 44 11.43 12.08 -1.55
N PRO A 45 10.55 11.25 -2.15
CA PRO A 45 10.27 9.92 -1.62
C PRO A 45 11.50 9.00 -1.66
N ALA A 46 12.30 9.05 -2.73
CA ALA A 46 13.51 8.24 -2.84
C ALA A 46 14.52 8.59 -1.75
N GLU A 47 14.69 9.87 -1.46
CA GLU A 47 15.58 10.36 -0.41
C GLU A 47 15.14 9.94 0.99
N VAL A 48 13.84 10.06 1.29
CA VAL A 48 13.30 9.67 2.60
C VAL A 48 13.34 8.16 2.78
N LEU A 49 13.00 7.37 1.76
CA LEU A 49 13.08 5.90 1.82
C LEU A 49 14.50 5.39 2.04
N ASN A 50 15.50 6.07 1.44
CA ASN A 50 16.91 5.76 1.61
C ASN A 50 17.55 6.45 2.83
N ASN A 51 16.78 7.21 3.62
CA ASN A 51 17.32 7.87 4.80
C ASN A 51 17.65 6.83 5.89
N PRO A 52 18.90 6.76 6.38
CA PRO A 52 19.31 5.77 7.37
C PRO A 52 18.60 5.89 8.72
N ALA A 53 18.00 7.05 9.03
CA ALA A 53 17.18 7.24 10.22
C ALA A 53 15.80 6.58 10.11
N LEU A 54 15.24 6.40 8.91
CA LEU A 54 13.85 5.94 8.74
C LEU A 54 13.57 4.57 9.41
N PRO A 55 14.41 3.53 9.22
CA PRO A 55 14.22 2.26 9.92
C PRO A 55 14.33 2.38 11.44
N LEU A 56 15.20 3.28 11.93
CA LEU A 56 15.41 3.52 13.36
C LEU A 56 14.23 4.26 13.99
N LEU A 57 13.68 5.27 13.30
CA LEU A 57 12.51 6.02 13.76
C LEU A 57 11.30 5.10 13.95
N ARG A 58 11.09 4.15 13.03
CA ARG A 58 10.04 3.13 13.15
C ARG A 58 10.20 2.27 14.39
N LEU A 59 11.44 1.90 14.73
CA LEU A 59 11.76 1.04 15.88
C LEU A 59 11.72 1.79 17.20
N ALA A 60 12.19 3.03 17.22
CA ALA A 60 12.27 3.85 18.42
C ALA A 60 10.90 4.30 18.90
N GLU A 61 9.99 4.64 17.98
CA GLU A 61 8.65 5.07 18.32
C GLU A 61 7.61 4.37 17.42
N SER A 62 7.06 3.27 17.96
CA SER A 62 6.01 2.51 17.27
C SER A 62 4.82 3.41 16.96
N GLY A 63 4.49 3.54 15.67
CA GLY A 63 3.37 4.34 15.19
C GLY A 63 3.71 5.81 14.87
N LEU A 64 4.98 6.24 14.99
CA LEU A 64 5.38 7.56 14.53
C LEU A 64 5.11 7.76 13.05
N VAL A 65 5.56 6.82 12.22
CA VAL A 65 5.38 6.87 10.75
C VAL A 65 3.90 6.77 10.37
N SER A 66 3.08 6.00 11.10
CA SER A 66 1.64 5.89 10.79
C SER A 66 0.86 7.19 11.02
N ARG A 67 1.44 8.16 11.74
CA ARG A 67 0.86 9.50 11.95
C ARG A 67 1.37 10.54 10.96
N TRP A 68 2.24 10.16 10.02
CA TRP A 68 2.67 11.07 8.96
C TRP A 68 1.49 11.47 8.07
N PRO A 69 1.59 12.61 7.36
CA PRO A 69 0.54 13.04 6.45
C PRO A 69 0.16 11.92 5.47
N ALA A 70 -1.13 11.72 5.24
CA ALA A 70 -1.63 10.68 4.34
C ALA A 70 -1.00 10.80 2.94
N ARG A 71 -0.81 12.03 2.45
CA ARG A 71 -0.14 12.29 1.16
C ARG A 71 1.31 11.78 1.15
N THR A 72 2.03 11.95 2.25
CA THR A 72 3.40 11.43 2.38
C THR A 72 3.39 9.90 2.36
N LEU A 73 2.50 9.26 3.12
CA LEU A 73 2.40 7.79 3.14
C LEU A 73 1.98 7.22 1.79
N GLU A 74 1.03 7.85 1.10
CA GLU A 74 0.60 7.49 -0.25
C GLU A 74 1.79 7.51 -1.22
N VAL A 75 2.53 8.62 -1.27
CA VAL A 75 3.65 8.79 -2.21
C VAL A 75 4.79 7.83 -1.88
N LEU A 76 5.12 7.63 -0.60
CA LEU A 76 6.16 6.70 -0.20
C LEU A 76 5.76 5.25 -0.50
N ALA A 77 4.50 4.85 -0.28
CA ALA A 77 4.03 3.50 -0.62
C ALA A 77 3.95 3.27 -2.15
N ALA A 78 3.72 4.32 -2.93
CA ALA A 78 3.73 4.29 -4.39
C ALA A 78 5.14 4.32 -5.00
N ALA A 79 6.19 4.51 -4.19
CA ALA A 79 7.57 4.44 -4.67
C ALA A 79 7.99 2.98 -4.98
N PRO A 80 8.92 2.75 -5.92
CA PRO A 80 9.39 1.40 -6.26
C PRO A 80 10.15 0.73 -5.10
N ASP A 81 10.89 1.52 -4.31
CA ASP A 81 11.76 1.02 -3.23
C ASP A 81 11.07 1.05 -1.86
N ALA A 82 9.73 1.12 -1.85
CA ALA A 82 8.96 1.12 -0.61
C ALA A 82 9.18 -0.20 0.15
N PRO A 83 9.67 -0.17 1.40
CA PRO A 83 9.94 -1.39 2.14
C PRO A 83 8.65 -2.10 2.57
N ASP A 84 8.70 -3.42 2.72
CA ASP A 84 7.54 -4.26 3.07
C ASP A 84 6.75 -3.77 4.27
N TRP A 85 7.43 -3.28 5.31
CA TRP A 85 6.77 -2.76 6.51
C TRP A 85 5.94 -1.50 6.23
N LEU A 86 6.37 -0.68 5.26
CA LEU A 86 5.64 0.52 4.84
C LEU A 86 4.45 0.13 3.97
N LEU A 87 4.60 -0.85 3.09
CA LEU A 87 3.49 -1.41 2.32
C LEU A 87 2.43 -2.03 3.24
N LEU A 88 2.85 -2.73 4.29
CA LEU A 88 1.95 -3.26 5.32
C LEU A 88 1.23 -2.13 6.09
N LEU A 89 1.95 -1.08 6.47
CA LEU A 89 1.36 0.10 7.10
C LEU A 89 0.31 0.75 6.18
N ALA A 90 0.64 0.94 4.91
CA ALA A 90 -0.26 1.53 3.93
C ALA A 90 -1.50 0.65 3.67
N ALA A 91 -1.33 -0.67 3.64
CA ALA A 91 -2.40 -1.65 3.50
C ALA A 91 -3.42 -1.64 4.64
N GLY A 92 -3.01 -1.23 5.85
CA GLY A 92 -3.88 -1.10 7.02
C GLY A 92 -4.41 0.32 7.25
N HIS A 93 -4.08 1.28 6.38
CA HIS A 93 -4.36 2.69 6.62
C HIS A 93 -5.85 3.04 6.48
N GLU A 94 -6.37 4.00 7.25
CA GLU A 94 -7.79 4.36 7.23
C GLU A 94 -8.24 5.07 5.94
N LYS A 95 -7.31 5.70 5.22
CA LYS A 95 -7.59 6.42 3.96
C LYS A 95 -7.43 5.50 2.75
N ILE A 96 -8.43 5.53 1.87
CA ILE A 96 -8.44 4.76 0.64
C ILE A 96 -7.23 5.06 -0.26
N ASP A 97 -6.80 6.31 -0.37
CA ASP A 97 -5.69 6.69 -1.27
C ASP A 97 -4.37 6.01 -0.87
N VAL A 98 -4.12 5.89 0.43
CA VAL A 98 -2.93 5.21 0.97
C VAL A 98 -3.02 3.70 0.74
N GLN A 99 -4.20 3.09 0.94
CA GLN A 99 -4.41 1.68 0.59
C GLN A 99 -4.27 1.44 -0.92
N LEU A 100 -4.72 2.39 -1.74
CA LEU A 100 -4.64 2.31 -3.20
C LEU A 100 -3.18 2.33 -3.69
N ALA A 101 -2.34 3.16 -3.07
CA ALA A 101 -0.90 3.17 -3.34
C ALA A 101 -0.26 1.80 -3.11
N ALA A 102 -0.64 1.10 -2.03
CA ALA A 102 -0.19 -0.26 -1.76
C ALA A 102 -0.81 -1.29 -2.73
N VAL A 103 -2.15 -1.34 -2.86
CA VAL A 103 -2.82 -2.38 -3.65
C VAL A 103 -2.48 -2.30 -5.14
N THR A 104 -2.00 -1.17 -5.66
CA THR A 104 -1.54 -1.07 -7.06
C THR A 104 -0.13 -1.65 -7.29
N ARG A 105 0.63 -2.00 -6.24
CA ARG A 105 1.93 -2.70 -6.36
C ARG A 105 1.76 -4.09 -6.93
N GLN A 106 2.55 -4.44 -7.94
CA GLN A 106 2.50 -5.79 -8.54
C GLN A 106 2.79 -6.86 -7.49
N CYS A 107 3.85 -6.66 -6.71
CA CYS A 107 4.23 -7.52 -5.60
C CYS A 107 3.87 -6.85 -4.28
N LEU A 108 3.18 -7.58 -3.41
CA LEU A 108 2.87 -7.17 -2.05
C LEU A 108 3.32 -8.25 -1.07
N PRO A 109 3.79 -7.88 0.12
CA PRO A 109 3.94 -8.82 1.21
C PRO A 109 2.61 -9.52 1.48
N ALA A 110 2.65 -10.82 1.77
CA ALA A 110 1.44 -11.63 2.00
C ALA A 110 0.53 -11.00 3.07
N GLU A 111 1.11 -10.43 4.12
CA GLU A 111 0.34 -9.79 5.19
C GLU A 111 -0.35 -8.49 4.74
N ALA A 112 0.29 -7.69 3.87
CA ALA A 112 -0.33 -6.51 3.30
C ALA A 112 -1.53 -6.89 2.41
N LEU A 113 -1.39 -7.97 1.63
CA LEU A 113 -2.47 -8.51 0.81
C LEU A 113 -3.65 -9.01 1.67
N ARG A 114 -3.37 -9.72 2.78
CA ARG A 114 -4.40 -10.14 3.75
C ARG A 114 -5.14 -8.95 4.36
N SER A 115 -4.41 -7.92 4.77
CA SER A 115 -4.99 -6.68 5.29
C SER A 115 -5.92 -6.02 4.27
N LEU A 116 -5.47 -5.85 3.02
CA LEU A 116 -6.26 -5.23 1.95
C LEU A 116 -7.50 -6.05 1.57
N THR A 117 -7.46 -7.38 1.69
CA THR A 117 -8.62 -8.25 1.50
C THR A 117 -9.73 -7.95 2.52
N GLY A 118 -9.38 -7.46 3.70
CA GLY A 118 -10.31 -7.04 4.74
C GLY A 118 -10.71 -5.56 4.68
N SER A 119 -10.30 -4.81 3.65
CA SER A 119 -10.54 -3.37 3.56
C SER A 119 -12.02 -3.00 3.68
N ALA A 120 -12.31 -1.90 4.38
CA ALA A 120 -13.65 -1.32 4.41
C ALA A 120 -14.12 -0.87 3.02
N PHE A 121 -13.20 -0.50 2.13
CA PHE A 121 -13.47 -0.01 0.78
C PHE A 121 -13.60 -1.18 -0.19
N TRP A 122 -14.78 -1.34 -0.80
CA TRP A 122 -15.03 -2.42 -1.75
C TRP A 122 -14.12 -2.33 -2.99
N THR A 123 -13.79 -1.12 -3.45
CA THR A 123 -12.86 -0.88 -4.56
C THR A 123 -11.47 -1.46 -4.29
N ILE A 124 -10.99 -1.38 -3.04
CA ILE A 124 -9.71 -1.96 -2.66
C ILE A 124 -9.79 -3.49 -2.71
N ARG A 125 -10.86 -4.09 -2.18
CA ARG A 125 -11.08 -5.55 -2.24
C ARG A 125 -11.22 -6.04 -3.69
N GLU A 126 -11.82 -5.23 -4.56
CA GLU A 126 -11.89 -5.49 -6.01
C GLU A 126 -10.49 -5.48 -6.64
N TYR A 127 -9.62 -4.50 -6.31
CA TYR A 127 -8.23 -4.50 -6.75
C TYR A 127 -7.47 -5.74 -6.28
N VAL A 128 -7.70 -6.18 -5.04
CA VAL A 128 -7.13 -7.44 -4.53
C VAL A 128 -7.61 -8.61 -5.38
N ALA A 129 -8.91 -8.70 -5.69
CA ALA A 129 -9.47 -9.78 -6.51
C ALA A 129 -8.88 -9.86 -7.92
N ARG A 130 -8.25 -8.79 -8.43
CA ARG A 130 -7.53 -8.76 -9.72
C ARG A 130 -6.07 -9.23 -9.62
N LYS A 131 -5.51 -9.42 -8.43
CA LYS A 131 -4.10 -9.80 -8.25
C LYS A 131 -3.82 -11.21 -8.78
N PRO A 132 -2.70 -11.43 -9.50
CA PRO A 132 -2.27 -12.79 -9.79
C PRO A 132 -1.92 -13.53 -8.51
N ASP A 133 -1.94 -14.85 -8.54
CA ASP A 133 -1.39 -15.73 -7.50
C ASP A 133 -1.94 -15.47 -6.09
N LEU A 134 -3.23 -15.12 -5.98
CA LEU A 134 -3.89 -14.99 -4.68
C LEU A 134 -3.90 -16.35 -3.96
N PRO A 135 -3.52 -16.38 -2.66
CA PRO A 135 -3.69 -17.57 -1.83
C PRO A 135 -5.14 -18.09 -1.84
N PRO A 136 -5.35 -19.43 -1.85
CA PRO A 136 -6.69 -20.01 -1.90
C PRO A 136 -7.65 -19.52 -0.79
N ASP A 137 -7.15 -19.26 0.41
CA ASP A 137 -7.95 -18.73 1.51
C ASP A 137 -8.47 -17.31 1.25
N LEU A 138 -7.69 -16.49 0.53
CA LEU A 138 -8.10 -15.14 0.13
C LEU A 138 -9.08 -15.16 -1.03
N LEU A 139 -8.89 -16.08 -2.00
CA LEU A 139 -9.87 -16.31 -3.07
C LEU A 139 -11.23 -16.72 -2.47
N LEU A 140 -11.24 -17.65 -1.52
CA LEU A 140 -12.47 -18.09 -0.85
C LEU A 140 -13.12 -16.96 -0.06
N ARG A 141 -12.34 -16.14 0.65
CA ARG A 141 -12.85 -14.96 1.36
C ARG A 141 -13.50 -13.95 0.40
N LEU A 142 -12.86 -13.66 -0.73
CA LEU A 142 -13.40 -12.74 -1.75
C LEU A 142 -14.62 -13.33 -2.48
N ALA A 143 -14.72 -14.65 -2.59
CA ALA A 143 -15.90 -15.31 -3.12
C ALA A 143 -17.13 -15.13 -2.20
N HIS A 144 -16.91 -14.94 -0.90
CA HIS A 144 -17.93 -14.56 0.08
C HIS A 144 -18.04 -13.05 0.30
N ASP A 145 -17.40 -12.21 -0.53
CA ASP A 145 -17.42 -10.76 -0.33
C ASP A 145 -18.85 -10.23 -0.32
N ARG A 146 -19.13 -9.27 0.56
CA ARG A 146 -20.45 -8.61 0.65
C ARG A 146 -20.82 -7.85 -0.63
N ASP A 147 -19.83 -7.34 -1.35
CA ASP A 147 -20.02 -6.58 -2.58
C ASP A 147 -20.00 -7.50 -3.80
N TYR A 148 -21.07 -7.47 -4.60
CA TYR A 148 -21.16 -8.36 -5.76
C TYR A 148 -20.17 -7.98 -6.87
N GLY A 149 -19.68 -6.74 -6.94
CA GLY A 149 -18.67 -6.30 -7.90
C GLY A 149 -17.31 -6.94 -7.65
N VAL A 150 -16.95 -7.13 -6.37
CA VAL A 150 -15.77 -7.91 -5.97
C VAL A 150 -15.92 -9.38 -6.41
N ARG A 151 -17.07 -10.00 -6.13
CA ARG A 151 -17.36 -11.38 -6.54
C ARG A 151 -17.41 -11.54 -8.06
N LEU A 152 -17.95 -10.56 -8.78
CA LEU A 152 -18.00 -10.51 -10.24
C LEU A 152 -16.60 -10.41 -10.85
N THR A 153 -15.73 -9.60 -10.26
CA THR A 153 -14.33 -9.51 -10.65
C THR A 153 -13.61 -10.84 -10.48
N LEU A 154 -13.85 -11.52 -9.34
CA LEU A 154 -13.31 -12.85 -9.08
C LEU A 154 -13.83 -13.86 -10.12
N ALA A 155 -15.13 -13.86 -10.42
CA ALA A 155 -15.79 -14.73 -11.39
C ALA A 155 -15.22 -14.63 -12.81
N GLY A 156 -14.68 -13.48 -13.20
CA GLY A 156 -14.06 -13.26 -14.51
C GLY A 156 -12.66 -13.87 -14.65
N ARG A 157 -12.12 -14.50 -13.60
CA ARG A 157 -10.79 -15.10 -13.62
C ARG A 157 -10.81 -16.52 -14.16
N GLY A 158 -9.79 -16.87 -14.94
CA GLY A 158 -9.60 -18.21 -15.51
C GLY A 158 -8.81 -19.17 -14.64
N ASP A 159 -8.29 -18.73 -13.49
CA ASP A 159 -7.37 -19.48 -12.62
C ASP A 159 -8.00 -19.86 -11.26
N LEU A 160 -9.33 -19.82 -11.15
CA LEU A 160 -10.03 -20.08 -9.90
C LEU A 160 -10.00 -21.58 -9.52
N PRO A 161 -9.76 -21.90 -8.23
CA PRO A 161 -9.94 -23.25 -7.72
C PRO A 161 -11.39 -23.75 -7.90
N PRO A 162 -11.61 -25.07 -8.08
CA PRO A 162 -12.95 -25.64 -8.27
C PRO A 162 -13.96 -25.25 -7.18
N GLU A 163 -13.54 -25.22 -5.92
CA GLU A 163 -14.39 -24.82 -4.79
C GLU A 163 -14.92 -23.38 -4.93
N VAL A 164 -14.07 -22.45 -5.40
CA VAL A 164 -14.46 -21.06 -5.61
C VAL A 164 -15.40 -20.93 -6.80
N CYS A 165 -15.15 -21.66 -7.90
CA CYS A 165 -16.06 -21.74 -9.04
C CYS A 165 -17.45 -22.25 -8.62
N ASP A 166 -17.49 -23.33 -7.83
CA ASP A 166 -18.70 -23.95 -7.32
C ASP A 166 -19.55 -23.00 -6.47
N LEU A 167 -18.89 -22.17 -5.66
CA LEU A 167 -19.52 -21.12 -4.86
C LEU A 167 -20.12 -20.04 -5.77
N LEU A 168 -19.33 -19.50 -6.70
CA LEU A 168 -19.75 -18.41 -7.58
C LEU A 168 -20.83 -18.84 -8.60
N ARG A 169 -20.89 -20.11 -9.00
CA ARG A 169 -22.02 -20.65 -9.81
C ARG A 169 -23.35 -20.63 -9.06
N ARG A 170 -23.31 -20.61 -7.72
CA ARG A 170 -24.47 -20.52 -6.81
C ARG A 170 -24.67 -19.09 -6.28
N ASP A 171 -23.93 -18.11 -6.79
CA ASP A 171 -24.00 -16.72 -6.31
C ASP A 171 -25.45 -16.18 -6.37
N PRO A 172 -25.89 -15.42 -5.36
CA PRO A 172 -27.21 -14.78 -5.40
C PRO A 172 -27.34 -13.82 -6.59
N HIS A 173 -26.25 -13.16 -7.01
CA HIS A 173 -26.27 -12.15 -8.07
C HIS A 173 -26.22 -12.80 -9.47
N PRO A 174 -27.20 -12.52 -10.36
CA PRO A 174 -27.28 -13.14 -11.69
C PRO A 174 -26.03 -12.94 -12.56
N LEU A 175 -25.42 -11.74 -12.53
CA LEU A 175 -24.22 -11.47 -13.34
C LEU A 175 -23.04 -12.35 -12.93
N VAL A 176 -22.84 -12.58 -11.63
CA VAL A 176 -21.72 -13.40 -11.12
C VAL A 176 -21.86 -14.83 -11.62
N LYS A 177 -23.07 -15.41 -11.49
CA LYS A 177 -23.38 -16.76 -12.00
C LYS A 177 -23.12 -16.89 -13.50
N ASN A 178 -23.58 -15.90 -14.27
CA ASN A 178 -23.46 -15.94 -15.72
C ASN A 178 -22.00 -15.85 -16.17
N VAL A 179 -21.21 -14.98 -15.56
CA VAL A 179 -19.78 -14.83 -15.87
C VAL A 179 -19.02 -16.13 -15.60
N VAL A 180 -19.22 -16.78 -14.45
CA VAL A 180 -18.54 -18.07 -14.17
C VAL A 180 -18.96 -19.17 -15.15
N ARG A 181 -20.21 -19.18 -15.62
CA ARG A 181 -20.67 -20.14 -16.63
C ARG A 181 -20.05 -19.90 -18.01
N LEU A 182 -19.72 -18.65 -18.33
CA LEU A 182 -19.08 -18.29 -19.60
C LEU A 182 -17.57 -18.56 -19.59
N HIS A 183 -16.94 -18.50 -18.42
CA HIS A 183 -15.49 -18.76 -18.26
C HIS A 183 -15.15 -20.19 -17.82
N GLY A 184 -16.12 -20.94 -17.29
CA GLY A 184 -16.01 -22.39 -17.14
C GLY A 184 -16.16 -23.05 -18.51
N LEU A 185 -15.02 -23.26 -19.18
CA LEU A 185 -14.94 -24.04 -20.41
C LEU A 185 -15.54 -25.44 -20.18
N ASP A 186 -16.74 -25.64 -20.71
CA ASP A 186 -16.98 -26.78 -21.61
C ASP A 186 -16.47 -26.41 -23.01
#